data_AF-A0A485BLQ9-F1
#
_entry.id   AF-A0A485BLQ9-F1
#
_cell.length_a   1.000
_cell.length_b   1.000
_cell.length_c   1.000
_cell.angle_alpha   90.00
_cell.angle_beta   90.00
_cell.angle_gamma   90.00
#
_symmetry.space_group_name_H-M   'P 1'
#
loop_
_entity.id
_entity.type
_entity.pdbx_description
1 polymer ?
#
loop_
_entity_poly.entity_id
_entity_poly.type
_entity_poly.pdbx_seq_one_letter_code
_entity_poly.pdbx_strand_id
1 'polypeptide(L)'
;MSCSAIRRWSSGSGCGRTASPAAAQNNDPEDSFGTLLLLAAWLCESGQDEAFSQLLARHLLPWSGRFLAVFVSEAGHPFYQALGQLSQATLAEWQDTLTLVVADKPLYR
;
A
#
# COMPACT_ATOMS: atom_id res chain seq x y z
N MET A 1 -10.78 5.50 10.89
CA MET A 1 -10.13 4.58 11.85
C MET A 1 -8.75 4.07 11.37
N SER A 2 -7.96 4.83 10.57
CA SER A 2 -6.78 4.24 9.90
C SER A 2 -5.42 4.46 10.57
N CYS A 3 -5.11 5.64 11.10
CA CYS A 3 -3.73 5.99 11.44
C CYS A 3 -3.17 5.28 12.71
N SER A 4 -4.01 4.93 13.68
CA SER A 4 -3.56 4.25 14.91
C SER A 4 -3.36 2.74 14.75
N ALA A 5 -4.03 2.10 13.78
CA ALA A 5 -3.92 0.67 13.52
C ALA A 5 -2.58 0.31 12.85
N ILE A 6 -2.12 1.14 11.90
CA ILE A 6 -0.85 0.91 11.20
C ILE A 6 0.35 1.12 12.12
N ARG A 7 0.27 2.11 13.02
CA ARG A 7 1.30 2.37 14.05
C ARG A 7 1.43 1.19 15.03
N ARG A 8 0.30 0.60 15.43
CA ARG A 8 0.28 -0.55 16.34
C ARG A 8 0.82 -1.84 15.70
N TRP A 9 0.57 -2.04 14.40
CA TRP A 9 1.16 -3.15 13.65
C TRP A 9 2.67 -2.95 13.43
N SER A 10 3.09 -1.76 13.00
CA SER A 10 4.51 -1.42 12.82
C SER A 10 5.35 -1.62 14.09
N SER A 11 4.82 -1.23 15.26
CA SER A 11 5.49 -1.48 16.54
C SER A 11 5.44 -2.93 17.01
N GLY A 12 4.40 -3.69 16.65
CA GLY A 12 4.24 -5.10 17.04
C GLY A 12 5.03 -6.08 16.18
N SER A 13 5.23 -5.76 14.90
CA SER A 13 5.95 -6.60 13.93
C SER A 13 7.46 -6.38 13.93
N GLY A 14 7.98 -5.44 14.74
CA GLY A 14 9.39 -5.02 14.69
C GLY A 14 9.74 -4.14 13.46
N CYS A 15 8.83 -4.01 12.49
CA CYS A 15 8.94 -3.11 11.34
C CYS A 15 8.52 -1.69 11.70
N GLY A 16 9.30 -0.99 12.51
CA GLY A 16 9.09 0.42 12.85
C GLY A 16 9.18 1.35 11.63
N ARG A 17 8.61 2.56 11.72
CA ARG A 17 8.74 3.67 10.74
C ARG A 17 10.20 4.01 10.36
N THR A 18 11.13 3.60 11.21
CA THR A 18 12.59 3.75 11.06
C THR A 18 13.25 2.61 10.28
N ALA A 19 12.52 1.55 9.94
CA ALA A 19 13.07 0.40 9.24
C ALA A 19 13.34 0.70 7.76
N SER A 20 12.54 1.59 7.14
CA SER A 20 12.82 2.13 5.81
C SER A 20 13.30 3.59 5.91
N PRO A 21 14.52 3.91 5.46
CA PRO A 21 15.08 5.27 5.54
C PRO A 21 14.31 6.30 4.70
N ALA A 22 13.49 5.85 3.74
CA ALA A 22 12.64 6.71 2.92
C ALA A 22 11.33 7.11 3.62
N ALA A 23 10.74 6.22 4.44
CA ALA A 23 9.49 6.50 5.16
C ALA A 23 9.70 7.39 6.40
N ALA A 24 10.91 7.43 6.96
CA ALA A 24 11.25 8.24 8.12
C ALA A 24 11.27 9.76 7.84
N GLN A 25 11.43 10.17 6.58
CA GLN A 25 11.61 11.57 6.20
C GLN A 25 10.31 12.29 5.81
N ASN A 26 9.19 11.56 5.64
CA ASN A 26 7.95 12.15 5.13
C ASN A 26 6.96 12.45 6.27
N ASN A 27 6.61 13.73 6.42
CA ASN A 27 5.62 14.22 7.40
C ASN A 27 4.16 14.12 6.89
N ASP A 28 3.96 13.47 5.74
CA ASP A 28 2.66 13.16 5.15
C ASP A 28 1.95 12.03 5.92
N PRO A 29 0.60 11.93 5.83
CA PRO A 29 -0.13 10.84 6.47
C PRO A 29 0.45 9.50 6.03
N GLU A 30 0.72 8.64 7.02
CA GLU A 30 1.37 7.32 6.85
C GLU A 30 0.60 6.34 5.96
N ASP A 31 -0.61 6.73 5.57
CA ASP A 31 -1.50 6.04 4.63
C ASP A 31 -1.27 6.50 3.17
N SER A 32 -0.25 7.32 2.88
CA SER A 32 0.09 7.72 1.51
C SER A 32 0.48 6.49 0.69
N PHE A 33 -0.16 6.34 -0.48
CA PHE A 33 0.02 5.21 -1.39
C PHE A 33 1.50 4.95 -1.72
N GLY A 34 2.27 6.02 -1.97
CA GLY A 34 3.70 5.92 -2.25
C GLY A 34 4.54 5.41 -1.07
N THR A 35 4.23 5.85 0.14
CA THR A 35 4.93 5.42 1.36
C THR A 35 4.71 3.93 1.63
N LEU A 36 3.48 3.44 1.45
CA LEU A 36 3.17 2.02 1.61
C LEU A 36 3.85 1.16 0.55
N LEU A 37 3.93 1.63 -0.71
CA LEU A 37 4.69 0.93 -1.75
C LEU A 37 6.19 0.85 -1.45
N LEU A 38 6.78 1.94 -0.93
CA LEU A 38 8.18 1.95 -0.49
C LEU A 38 8.42 0.97 0.67
N LEU A 39 7.50 0.90 1.63
CA LEU A 39 7.61 -0.06 2.73
C LEU A 39 7.41 -1.50 2.23
N ALA A 40 6.52 -1.72 1.26
CA ALA A 40 6.32 -3.01 0.62
C ALA A 40 7.59 -3.46 -0.12
N ALA A 41 8.25 -2.56 -0.87
CA ALA A 41 9.53 -2.84 -1.52
C ALA A 41 10.62 -3.23 -0.51
N TRP A 42 10.72 -2.49 0.60
CA TRP A 42 11.69 -2.79 1.66
C TRP A 42 11.44 -4.14 2.34
N LEU A 43 10.17 -4.50 2.59
CA LEU A 43 9.82 -5.81 3.16
C LEU A 43 10.19 -6.96 2.22
N CYS A 44 9.98 -6.76 0.91
CA CYS A 44 10.40 -7.70 -0.12
C CYS A 44 11.93 -7.86 -0.15
N GLU A 45 12.69 -6.76 -0.07
CA GLU A 45 14.17 -6.80 -0.02
C GLU A 45 14.70 -7.43 1.26
N SER A 46 13.98 -7.26 2.37
CA SER A 46 14.34 -7.81 3.68
C SER A 46 13.95 -9.28 3.85
N GLY A 47 13.29 -9.89 2.86
CA GLY A 47 12.82 -11.28 2.90
C GLY A 47 11.70 -11.52 3.92
N GLN A 48 10.89 -10.50 4.23
CA GLN A 48 9.79 -10.59 5.20
C GLN A 48 8.44 -10.80 4.49
N ASP A 49 8.30 -11.92 3.79
CA ASP A 49 7.15 -12.23 2.92
C ASP A 49 5.80 -12.21 3.66
N GLU A 50 5.78 -12.66 4.92
CA GLU A 50 4.58 -12.69 5.74
C GLU A 50 4.11 -11.28 6.14
N ALA A 51 5.06 -10.40 6.50
CA ALA A 51 4.78 -9.01 6.80
C ALA A 51 4.37 -8.22 5.55
N PHE A 52 5.00 -8.52 4.41
CA PHE A 52 4.65 -7.96 3.11
C PHE A 52 3.20 -8.31 2.72
N SER A 53 2.84 -9.59 2.81
CA SER A 53 1.50 -10.09 2.54
C SER A 53 0.45 -9.45 3.47
N GLN A 54 0.75 -9.32 4.76
CA GLN A 54 -0.14 -8.64 5.71
C GLN A 54 -0.32 -7.16 5.40
N LEU A 55 0.76 -6.45 5.03
CA LEU A 55 0.68 -5.05 4.64
C LEU A 55 -0.22 -4.88 3.42
N LEU A 56 0.00 -5.68 2.38
CA LEU A 56 -0.80 -5.62 1.16
C LEU A 56 -2.28 -5.89 1.44
N ALA A 57 -2.59 -7.02 2.09
CA ALA A 57 -3.97 -7.45 2.33
C ALA A 57 -4.76 -6.53 3.27
N ARG A 58 -4.11 -5.97 4.30
CA ARG A 58 -4.79 -5.19 5.34
C ARG A 58 -4.74 -3.68 5.10
N HIS A 59 -3.66 -3.19 4.49
CA HIS A 59 -3.35 -1.77 4.44
C HIS A 59 -3.29 -1.18 3.04
N LEU A 60 -3.05 -1.95 1.97
CA LEU A 60 -2.97 -1.41 0.61
C LEU A 60 -4.19 -1.78 -0.25
N LEU A 61 -4.42 -3.08 -0.46
CA LEU A 61 -5.46 -3.61 -1.36
C LEU A 61 -6.90 -3.16 -1.05
N PRO A 62 -7.33 -2.98 0.22
CA PRO A 62 -8.71 -2.63 0.51
C PRO A 62 -9.17 -1.29 -0.07
N TRP A 63 -8.26 -0.36 -0.35
CA TRP A 63 -8.61 0.98 -0.85
C TRP A 63 -7.80 1.41 -2.09
N SER A 64 -6.68 0.75 -2.40
CA SER A 64 -5.84 1.09 -3.55
C SER A 64 -6.59 0.97 -4.88
N GLY A 65 -7.45 -0.04 -5.04
CA GLY A 65 -8.24 -0.21 -6.26
C GLY A 65 -9.16 0.98 -6.53
N ARG A 66 -9.90 1.44 -5.51
CA ARG A 66 -10.78 2.61 -5.60
C ARG A 66 -9.99 3.90 -5.81
N PHE A 67 -8.88 4.08 -5.08
CA PHE A 67 -7.99 5.23 -5.23
C PHE A 67 -7.43 5.33 -6.65
N LEU A 68 -6.92 4.23 -7.19
CA LEU A 68 -6.36 4.19 -8.54
C LEU A 68 -7.43 4.40 -9.61
N ALA A 69 -8.65 3.91 -9.42
CA ALA A 69 -9.74 4.15 -10.36
C ALA A 69 -10.11 5.64 -10.45
N VAL A 70 -10.21 6.32 -9.30
CA VAL A 70 -10.44 7.78 -9.25
C VAL A 70 -9.22 8.53 -9.81
N PHE A 71 -8.00 8.09 -9.46
CA PHE A 71 -6.76 8.70 -9.95
C PHE A 71 -6.65 8.64 -11.47
N VAL A 72 -6.94 7.50 -12.10
CA VAL A 72 -6.93 7.38 -13.57
C VAL A 72 -8.04 8.21 -14.21
N SER A 73 -9.21 8.29 -13.58
CA SER A 73 -10.33 9.11 -14.07
C SER A 73 -10.01 10.61 -14.02
N GLU A 74 -9.38 11.08 -12.95
CA GLU A 74 -9.13 12.51 -12.66
C GLU A 74 -7.72 12.99 -13.08
N ALA A 75 -6.81 12.08 -13.48
CA ALA A 75 -5.41 12.38 -13.74
C ALA A 75 -5.17 13.49 -14.79
N GLY A 76 -6.14 13.77 -15.67
CA GLY A 76 -6.12 14.87 -16.66
C GLY A 76 -4.96 14.82 -17.67
N HIS A 77 -4.04 13.87 -17.53
CA HIS A 77 -2.80 13.76 -18.28
C HIS A 77 -2.50 12.28 -18.58
N PRO A 78 -2.20 11.92 -19.84
CA PRO A 78 -2.06 10.52 -20.28
C PRO A 78 -0.94 9.76 -19.56
N PHE A 79 0.13 10.46 -19.14
CA PHE A 79 1.20 9.85 -18.35
C PHE A 79 0.73 9.32 -16.99
N TYR A 80 -0.05 10.11 -16.24
CA TYR A 80 -0.55 9.69 -14.93
C TYR A 80 -1.66 8.65 -15.05
N GLN A 81 -2.44 8.67 -16.15
CA GLN A 81 -3.37 7.59 -16.47
C GLN A 81 -2.65 6.26 -16.69
N ALA A 82 -1.60 6.26 -17.52
CA ALA A 82 -0.80 5.05 -17.75
C ALA A 82 -0.13 4.56 -16.47
N LEU A 83 0.38 5.47 -15.63
CA LEU A 83 0.96 5.11 -14.33
C LEU A 83 -0.07 4.46 -13.39
N GLY A 84 -1.29 5.00 -13.34
CA GLY A 84 -2.37 4.44 -12.54
C GLY A 84 -2.81 3.06 -13.03
N GLN A 85 -2.94 2.88 -14.36
CA GLN A 85 -3.26 1.59 -14.97
C GLN A 85 -2.16 0.54 -14.73
N LEU A 86 -0.89 0.93 -14.88
CA LEU A 86 0.24 0.05 -14.58
C LEU A 86 0.21 -0.37 -13.11
N SER A 87 -0.04 0.58 -12.20
CA SER A 87 -0.14 0.29 -10.77
C SER A 87 -1.29 -0.66 -10.45
N GLN A 88 -2.45 -0.52 -11.13
CA GLN A 88 -3.58 -1.44 -11.00
C GLN A 88 -3.21 -2.85 -11.45
N ALA A 89 -2.58 -2.98 -12.62
CA ALA A 89 -2.18 -4.27 -13.17
C ALA A 89 -1.18 -4.99 -12.24
N THR A 90 -0.18 -4.28 -11.73
CA THR A 90 0.80 -4.84 -10.79
C THR A 90 0.15 -5.30 -9.49
N LEU A 91 -0.80 -4.52 -8.93
CA LEU A 91 -1.49 -4.91 -7.70
C LEU A 91 -2.43 -6.10 -7.92
N ALA A 92 -3.08 -6.19 -9.08
CA ALA A 92 -3.91 -7.34 -9.43
C ALA A 92 -3.06 -8.62 -9.54
N GLU A 93 -1.90 -8.54 -10.19
CA GLU A 93 -0.95 -9.64 -10.30
C GLU A 93 -0.46 -10.09 -8.91
N TRP A 94 -0.15 -9.15 -8.03
CA TRP A 94 0.27 -9.46 -6.66
C TRP A 94 -0.85 -10.08 -5.83
N GLN A 95 -2.09 -9.63 -6.01
CA GLN A 95 -3.25 -10.23 -5.34
C GLN A 95 -3.45 -11.69 -5.75
N ASP A 96 -3.29 -11.99 -7.04
CA ASP A 96 -3.42 -13.36 -7.58
C ASP A 96 -2.24 -14.24 -7.12
N THR A 97 -1.01 -13.77 -7.35
CA THR A 97 0.23 -14.50 -7.01
C THR A 97 0.32 -14.85 -5.52
N LEU A 98 -0.06 -13.92 -4.64
CA LEU A 98 0.04 -14.10 -3.19
C LEU A 98 -1.25 -14.67 -2.58
N THR A 99 -2.27 -14.94 -3.42
CA THR A 99 -3.59 -15.48 -3.00
C THR A 99 -4.16 -14.73 -1.80
N LEU A 100 -4.02 -13.40 -1.79
CA LEU A 100 -4.33 -12.59 -0.62
C LEU A 100 -5.84 -12.47 -0.42
N VAL A 101 -6.32 -12.89 0.74
CA VAL A 101 -7.67 -12.58 1.19
C VAL A 101 -7.70 -11.12 1.61
N VAL A 102 -8.15 -10.26 0.70
CA VAL A 102 -8.28 -8.81 0.94
C VAL A 102 -9.32 -8.58 2.04
N ALA A 103 -8.95 -7.78 3.04
CA ALA A 103 -9.89 -7.42 4.09
C ALA A 103 -11.00 -6.53 3.52
N ASP A 104 -12.23 -7.06 3.51
CA ASP A 104 -13.42 -6.29 3.13
C ASP A 104 -13.61 -5.14 4.13
N LYS A 105 -13.39 -3.91 3.68
CA LYS A 105 -13.54 -2.71 4.48
C LYS A 105 -14.53 -1.79 3.76
N PRO A 106 -15.61 -1.33 4.45
CA PRO A 106 -16.54 -0.39 3.84
C PRO A 106 -15.81 0.91 3.55
N LEU A 107 -15.68 1.23 2.26
CA LEU A 107 -15.17 2.49 1.77
C LEU A 107 -16.31 3.51 1.77
N TYR A 108 -16.15 4.60 2.53
CA TYR A 108 -17.20 5.63 2.69
C TYR A 108 -17.17 6.72 1.60
N ARG A 109 -16.45 6.50 0.48
CA ARG A 109 -16.37 7.41 -0.68
C ARG A 109 -16.17 6.64 -2.00
#